data_AF-A0A7K2L208-F1
#
_entry.id   AF-A0A7K2L208-F1
#
_cell.length_a   1.000
_cell.length_b   1.000
_cell.length_c   1.000
_cell.angle_alpha   90.00
_cell.angle_beta   90.00
_cell.angle_gamma   90.00
#
_symmetry.space_group_name_H-M   'P 1'
#
loop_
_entity.id
_entity.type
_entity.pdbx_description
1 polymer ?
#
loop_
_entity_poly.entity_id
_entity_poly.type
_entity_poly.pdbx_seq_one_letter_code
_entity_poly.pdbx_strand_id
1 'polypeptide(L)'
;RAGLTAYRDREDRRVFFHTEVDEAYAGQGLASILVEQALTDVRASGMRIVPVCPYVAKFLKKHEEFADITDPVTPEVLEWLDGQLKR
;
A
#
# COMPACT_ATOMS: atom_id res chain seq x y z
N ARG A 1 -4.88 -12.07 14.25
CA ARG A 1 -5.03 -11.55 12.87
C ARG A 1 -3.82 -12.03 12.10
N ALA A 2 -3.96 -12.58 10.89
CA ALA A 2 -2.80 -13.13 10.16
C ALA A 2 -1.86 -12.05 9.58
N GLY A 3 -2.38 -10.87 9.22
CA GLY A 3 -1.58 -9.76 8.72
C GLY A 3 -2.42 -8.52 8.43
N LEU A 4 -1.75 -7.41 8.08
CA LEU A 4 -2.38 -6.14 7.74
C LEU A 4 -1.60 -5.38 6.68
N THR A 5 -2.33 -4.51 5.98
CA THR A 5 -1.75 -3.42 5.19
C THR A 5 -2.48 -2.16 5.60
N ALA A 6 -1.71 -1.15 5.97
CA ALA A 6 -2.20 0.11 6.50
C ALA A 6 -2.04 1.21 5.45
N TYR A 7 -3.06 2.04 5.36
CA TYR A 7 -3.09 3.19 4.49
C TYR A 7 -3.68 4.42 5.18
N ARG A 8 -3.44 5.58 4.56
CA ARG A 8 -4.16 6.83 4.82
C ARG A 8 -4.64 7.39 3.49
N ASP A 9 -5.85 7.92 3.49
CA ASP A 9 -6.41 8.57 2.32
C ASP A 9 -6.03 10.06 2.32
N ARG A 10 -5.62 10.56 1.15
CA ARG A 10 -5.27 11.96 0.86
C ARG A 10 -5.86 12.31 -0.49
N GLU A 11 -6.93 13.10 -0.49
CA GLU A 11 -7.63 13.47 -1.73
C GLU A 11 -8.08 12.20 -2.49
N ASP A 12 -7.69 12.04 -3.75
CA ASP A 12 -7.95 10.87 -4.59
C ASP A 12 -6.91 9.75 -4.44
N ARG A 13 -5.96 9.88 -3.50
CA ARG A 13 -4.87 8.94 -3.28
C ARG A 13 -5.03 8.16 -1.99
N ARG A 14 -4.70 6.87 -2.04
CA ARG A 14 -4.50 6.01 -0.88
C ARG A 14 -3.00 5.74 -0.71
N VAL A 15 -2.44 6.23 0.39
CA VAL A 15 -1.00 6.14 0.69
C VAL A 15 -0.76 4.92 1.57
N PHE A 16 -0.16 3.88 1.00
CA PHE A 16 0.14 2.63 1.71
C PHE A 16 1.52 2.74 2.35
N PHE A 17 1.58 2.70 3.68
CA PHE A 17 2.79 3.00 4.44
C PHE A 17 3.32 1.84 5.27
N HIS A 18 2.51 0.82 5.53
CA HIS A 18 2.93 -0.35 6.29
C HIS A 18 2.21 -1.61 5.84
N THR A 19 2.94 -2.72 5.74
CA THR A 19 2.37 -4.06 5.50
C THR A 19 3.15 -5.04 6.37
N GLU A 20 2.43 -5.86 7.13
CA GLU A 20 3.00 -6.89 7.98
C GLU A 20 2.14 -8.15 7.94
N VAL A 21 2.80 -9.29 8.13
CA VAL A 21 2.17 -10.59 8.33
C VAL A 21 2.79 -11.16 9.60
N ASP A 22 1.96 -11.69 10.47
CA ASP A 22 2.39 -12.32 11.71
C ASP A 22 3.31 -13.50 11.37
N GLU A 23 4.42 -13.62 12.12
CA GLU A 23 5.47 -14.60 11.86
C GLU A 23 4.94 -16.04 11.86
N ALA A 24 3.91 -16.34 12.67
CA ALA A 24 3.25 -17.65 12.69
C ALA A 24 2.60 -18.01 11.34
N TYR A 25 2.39 -17.03 10.46
CA TYR A 25 1.79 -17.18 9.14
C TYR A 25 2.76 -16.82 8.00
N ALA A 26 4.04 -16.61 8.31
CA ALA A 26 5.08 -16.35 7.31
C ALA A 26 5.23 -17.52 6.32
N GLY A 27 5.76 -17.21 5.12
CA GLY A 27 6.01 -18.22 4.08
C GLY A 27 4.78 -18.71 3.31
N GLN A 28 3.57 -18.25 3.67
CA GLN A 28 2.32 -18.69 3.04
C GLN A 28 1.81 -17.76 1.92
N GLY A 29 2.60 -16.74 1.54
CA GLY A 29 2.22 -15.79 0.49
C GLY A 29 1.13 -14.76 0.87
N LEU A 30 0.70 -14.73 2.13
CA LEU A 30 -0.42 -13.89 2.59
C LEU A 30 -0.22 -12.38 2.36
N ALA A 31 1.01 -11.88 2.48
CA ALA A 31 1.29 -10.46 2.24
C ALA A 31 0.99 -10.06 0.78
N SER A 32 1.21 -10.97 -0.17
CA SER A 32 0.93 -10.73 -1.60
C SER A 32 -0.57 -10.66 -1.83
N ILE A 33 -1.31 -11.65 -1.32
CA ILE A 33 -2.77 -11.73 -1.43
C ILE A 33 -3.43 -10.49 -0.83
N LEU A 34 -2.96 -10.07 0.35
CA LEU A 34 -3.51 -8.93 1.05
C LEU A 34 -3.25 -7.60 0.33
N VAL A 35 -2.06 -7.41 -0.24
CA VAL A 35 -1.75 -6.23 -1.05
C VAL A 35 -2.55 -6.24 -2.36
N GLU A 36 -2.63 -7.37 -3.05
CA GLU A 36 -3.37 -7.52 -4.30
C GLU A 36 -4.86 -7.16 -4.14
N GLN A 37 -5.50 -7.68 -3.09
CA GLN A 37 -6.88 -7.34 -2.76
C GLN A 37 -7.04 -5.85 -2.48
N ALA A 38 -6.15 -5.28 -1.65
CA ALA A 38 -6.22 -3.86 -1.31
C ALA A 38 -6.02 -2.94 -2.54
N LEU A 39 -5.15 -3.31 -3.48
CA LEU A 39 -4.94 -2.55 -4.72
C LEU A 39 -6.11 -2.69 -5.69
N THR A 40 -6.74 -3.87 -5.73
CA THR A 40 -7.98 -4.10 -6.49
C THR A 40 -9.10 -3.20 -5.97
N ASP A 41 -9.24 -3.07 -4.65
CA ASP A 41 -10.22 -2.18 -4.03
C ASP A 41 -9.93 -0.70 -4.30
N VAL A 42 -8.66 -0.30 -4.31
CA VAL A 42 -8.23 1.05 -4.73
C VAL A 42 -8.69 1.34 -6.15
N ARG A 43 -8.44 0.42 -7.09
CA ARG A 43 -8.90 0.59 -8.47
C ARG A 43 -10.42 0.68 -8.55
N ALA A 44 -11.12 -0.21 -7.87
CA ALA A 44 -12.58 -0.27 -7.90
C ALA A 44 -13.24 0.99 -7.31
N SER A 45 -12.56 1.66 -6.37
CA SER A 45 -13.00 2.93 -5.79
C SER A 45 -12.61 4.17 -6.61
N GLY A 46 -11.93 3.99 -7.76
CA GLY A 46 -11.46 5.10 -8.59
C GLY A 46 -10.33 5.91 -7.96
N MET A 47 -9.69 5.39 -6.91
CA MET A 47 -8.57 6.02 -6.22
C MET A 47 -7.23 5.62 -6.86
N ARG A 48 -6.19 6.41 -6.57
CA ARG A 48 -4.80 6.15 -6.96
C ARG A 48 -3.98 5.64 -5.77
N ILE A 49 -2.93 4.86 -6.02
CA ILE A 49 -2.06 4.28 -4.99
C ILE A 49 -0.74 5.07 -4.90
N VAL A 50 -0.29 5.38 -3.67
CA VAL A 50 1.10 5.83 -3.41
C VAL A 50 1.80 4.80 -2.50
N PRO A 51 2.84 4.10 -2.98
CA PRO A 51 3.44 2.95 -2.28
C PRO A 51 4.65 3.34 -1.41
N VAL A 52 4.40 3.99 -0.27
CA VAL A 52 5.47 4.33 0.70
C VAL A 52 6.07 3.07 1.34
N CYS A 53 5.25 2.05 1.59
CA CYS A 53 5.71 0.76 2.11
C CYS A 53 6.65 0.07 1.10
N PRO A 54 7.88 -0.31 1.50
CA PRO A 54 8.83 -0.99 0.61
C PRO A 54 8.31 -2.31 0.05
N TYR A 55 7.49 -3.03 0.82
CA TYR A 55 6.86 -4.27 0.36
C TYR A 55 5.88 -4.01 -0.79
N VAL A 56 5.00 -3.02 -0.63
CA VAL A 56 4.02 -2.64 -1.66
C VAL A 56 4.75 -2.11 -2.91
N ALA A 57 5.79 -1.29 -2.74
CA ALA A 57 6.60 -0.82 -3.86
C ALA A 57 7.26 -1.98 -4.62
N LYS A 58 7.75 -3.01 -3.92
CA LYS A 58 8.31 -4.21 -4.55
C LYS A 58 7.25 -5.08 -5.21
N PHE A 59 6.05 -5.16 -4.63
CA PHE A 59 4.90 -5.84 -5.23
C PHE A 59 4.55 -5.19 -6.57
N LEU A 60 4.35 -3.88 -6.61
CA LEU A 60 3.98 -3.15 -7.84
C LEU A 60 5.01 -3.29 -8.98
N LYS A 61 6.30 -3.45 -8.66
CA LYS A 61 7.34 -3.74 -9.68
C LYS A 61 7.16 -5.08 -10.39
N LYS A 62 6.44 -6.02 -9.79
CA LYS A 62 6.16 -7.35 -10.35
C LYS A 62 4.75 -7.46 -10.93
N HIS A 63 3.91 -6.47 -10.65
CA HIS A 63 2.48 -6.45 -10.96
C HIS A 63 2.18 -5.17 -11.74
N GLU A 64 2.68 -5.12 -12.98
CA GLU A 64 2.53 -3.98 -13.88
C GLU A 64 1.08 -3.68 -14.24
N GLU A 65 0.17 -4.64 -14.03
CA GLU A 65 -1.26 -4.44 -14.18
C GLU A 65 -1.80 -3.31 -13.31
N PHE A 66 -1.11 -2.87 -12.24
CA PHE A 66 -1.47 -1.74 -11.38
C PHE A 66 -0.76 -0.41 -11.71
N ALA A 67 0.03 -0.36 -12.78
CA ALA A 67 0.80 0.84 -13.13
C ALA A 67 -0.09 2.05 -13.47
N ASP A 68 -1.27 1.84 -14.04
CA ASP A 68 -2.27 2.86 -14.40
C ASP A 68 -2.78 3.69 -13.20
N ILE A 69 -2.88 3.06 -12.03
CA ILE A 69 -3.35 3.69 -10.80
C ILE A 69 -2.21 4.13 -9.87
N THR A 70 -0.95 3.89 -10.23
CA THR A 70 0.20 4.15 -9.34
C THR A 70 0.77 5.55 -9.52
N ASP A 71 0.85 6.29 -8.41
CA ASP A 71 1.54 7.57 -8.31
C ASP A 71 2.90 7.41 -7.60
N PRO A 72 3.88 8.28 -7.93
CA PRO A 72 5.19 8.24 -7.30
C PRO A 72 5.11 8.68 -5.83
N VAL A 73 6.03 8.14 -5.02
CA VAL A 73 6.28 8.68 -3.67
C VAL A 73 7.03 10.00 -3.81
N THR A 74 6.47 11.09 -3.27
CA THR A 74 7.08 12.42 -3.28
C THR A 74 7.46 12.86 -1.86
N PRO A 75 8.42 13.79 -1.69
CA PRO A 75 8.75 14.36 -0.38
C PRO A 75 7.53 14.95 0.34
N GLU A 76 6.65 15.63 -0.39
CA GLU A 76 5.40 16.19 0.14
C GLU A 76 4.48 15.12 0.75
N VAL A 77 4.34 13.96 0.07
CA VAL A 77 3.55 12.84 0.61
C VAL A 77 4.18 12.29 1.88
N LEU A 78 5.52 12.20 1.94
CA LEU A 78 6.22 11.70 3.12
C LEU A 78 6.08 12.64 4.33
N GLU A 79 6.25 13.94 4.12
CA GLU A 79 6.05 14.95 5.17
C GLU A 79 4.60 14.95 5.69
N TRP A 80 3.62 14.89 4.77
CA TRP A 80 2.21 14.77 5.15
C TRP A 80 1.95 13.51 5.97
N LEU A 81 2.43 12.36 5.51
CA LEU A 81 2.22 11.07 6.16
C LEU A 81 2.83 11.04 7.57
N ASP A 82 4.05 11.55 7.73
CA ASP A 82 4.70 11.68 9.04
C ASP A 82 3.83 12.49 10.02
N GLY A 83 3.24 13.59 9.55
CA GLY A 83 2.27 14.40 10.32
C GLY A 83 0.96 13.68 10.67
N GLN A 84 0.56 12.64 9.90
CA GLN A 84 -0.60 11.80 10.19
C GLN A 84 -0.30 10.65 11.18
N LEU A 85 0.94 10.17 11.23
CA LEU A 85 1.34 9.04 12.08
C LEU A 85 1.80 9.45 13.48
N LYS A 86 2.20 10.72 13.66
CA LYS A 86 2.59 11.28 14.96
C LYS A 86 1.42 11.69 15.87
N ARG A 87 0.18 11.53 15.42
CA ARG A 87 -1.06 11.85 16.15
C ARG A 87 -1.72 10.58 16.66
#